data_AF-A0AB36P0U4-F1
#
_entry.id   AF-A0AB36P0U4-F1
#
_cell.length_a   1.000
_cell.length_b   1.000
_cell.length_c   1.000
_cell.angle_alpha   90.00
_cell.angle_beta   90.00
_cell.angle_gamma   90.00
#
_symmetry.space_group_name_H-M   'P 1'
#
loop_
_entity.id
_entity.type
_entity.pdbx_description
1 polymer ?
#
loop_
_entity_poly.entity_id
_entity_poly.type
_entity_poly.pdbx_seq_one_letter_code
_entity_poly.pdbx_strand_id
1 'polypeptide(L)'
;METTIKEISGNAVIPLLNVSNNGAKKIKEFFINCSELEDYNHVDITESEKHKTLYKELKEMDGPCLYFFEILSDNLTSDIIDKIKEYSNSENSKSIPAIKKTIPESKILYVGKVKRHFWGRLIQHLGFYKVNRTQGLQLFYWSKQLNLNIKVTVFEFEPEMIKHK
;
A
#
# COMPACT_ATOMS: atom_id res chain seq x y z
N MET A 1 -3.05 34.01 10.33
CA MET A 1 -2.00 33.10 9.79
C MET A 1 -1.21 32.46 10.93
N GLU A 2 -0.55 33.22 11.81
CA GLU A 2 0.22 32.66 12.94
C GLU A 2 -0.63 31.78 13.88
N THR A 3 -1.82 32.22 14.27
CA THR A 3 -2.74 31.43 15.12
C THR A 3 -3.11 30.10 14.48
N THR A 4 -3.39 30.11 13.17
CA THR A 4 -3.73 28.91 12.38
C THR A 4 -2.55 27.95 12.33
N ILE A 5 -1.32 28.45 12.16
CA ILE A 5 -0.11 27.63 12.18
C ILE A 5 0.06 26.99 13.56
N LYS A 6 -0.07 27.77 14.65
CA LYS A 6 0.02 27.25 16.03
C LYS A 6 -1.01 26.16 16.31
N GLU A 7 -2.26 26.36 15.86
CA GLU A 7 -3.34 25.39 16.01
C GLU A 7 -3.06 24.08 15.25
N ILE A 8 -2.68 24.17 13.97
CA ILE A 8 -2.34 23.00 13.15
C ILE A 8 -1.15 22.24 13.75
N SER A 9 -0.11 22.97 14.18
CA SER A 9 1.06 22.37 14.84
C SER A 9 0.68 21.67 16.15
N GLY A 10 -0.14 22.30 17.00
CA GLY A 10 -0.64 21.69 18.24
C GLY A 10 -1.43 20.41 17.98
N ASN A 11 -2.28 20.41 16.96
CA ASN A 11 -3.05 19.23 16.53
C ASN A 11 -2.18 18.09 16.00
N ALA A 12 -0.97 18.37 15.50
CA ALA A 12 -0.01 17.35 15.07
C ALA A 12 0.85 16.81 16.21
N VAL A 13 1.20 17.64 17.20
CA VAL A 13 2.09 17.26 18.32
C VAL A 13 1.47 16.14 19.17
N ILE A 14 0.20 16.25 19.53
CA ILE A 14 -0.44 15.29 20.43
C ILE A 14 -0.44 13.86 19.83
N PRO A 15 -0.93 13.63 18.59
CA PRO A 15 -0.88 12.30 17.97
C PRO A 15 0.55 11.77 17.81
N LEU A 16 1.52 12.62 17.49
CA LEU A 16 2.93 12.20 17.33
C LEU A 16 3.56 11.80 18.68
N LEU A 17 3.27 12.53 19.75
CA LEU A 17 3.68 12.15 21.11
C LEU A 17 3.07 10.82 21.54
N ASN A 18 1.79 10.59 21.22
CA ASN A 18 1.13 9.32 21.48
C ASN A 18 1.86 8.17 20.77
N VAL A 19 2.17 8.31 19.47
CA VAL A 19 2.95 7.30 18.74
C VAL A 19 4.36 7.13 19.31
N SER A 20 5.01 8.21 19.75
CA SER A 20 6.33 8.11 20.39
C SER A 20 6.29 7.31 21.68
N ASN A 21 5.20 7.40 22.45
CA ASN A 21 5.08 6.75 23.75
C ASN A 21 4.53 5.32 23.64
N ASN A 22 3.57 5.10 22.74
CA ASN A 22 2.77 3.87 22.69
C ASN A 22 2.97 3.07 21.39
N GLY A 23 3.62 3.64 20.37
CA GLY A 23 3.80 3.01 19.07
C GLY A 23 2.52 3.01 18.22
N ALA A 24 2.42 2.02 17.33
CA ALA A 24 1.23 1.80 16.51
C ALA A 24 0.14 1.06 17.31
N LYS A 25 -1.13 1.41 17.08
CA LYS A 25 -2.31 0.75 17.67
C LYS A 25 -2.34 -0.74 17.31
N LYS A 26 -2.05 -1.06 16.04
CA LYS A 26 -1.99 -2.43 15.54
C LYS A 26 -0.93 -2.53 14.45
N ILE A 27 -0.21 -3.64 14.43
CA ILE A 27 0.72 -3.99 13.34
C ILE A 27 0.23 -5.29 12.71
N LYS A 28 0.12 -5.31 11.38
CA LYS A 28 -0.22 -6.52 10.63
C LYS A 28 0.83 -6.75 9.55
N GLU A 29 1.30 -7.99 9.48
CA GLU A 29 2.15 -8.47 8.41
C GLU A 29 1.48 -9.62 7.68
N PHE A 30 1.66 -9.67 6.36
CA PHE A 30 1.22 -10.77 5.51
C PHE A 30 2.06 -10.82 4.24
N PHE A 31 1.98 -11.94 3.54
CA PHE A 31 2.80 -12.23 2.38
C PHE A 31 1.94 -12.35 1.13
N ILE A 32 2.50 -11.90 0.00
CA ILE A 32 1.90 -12.04 -1.33
C ILE A 32 2.92 -12.74 -2.21
N ASN A 33 2.59 -13.95 -2.65
CA ASN A 33 3.25 -14.59 -3.76
C ASN A 33 2.64 -14.05 -5.07
N CYS A 34 3.40 -13.23 -5.79
CA CYS A 34 2.88 -12.58 -6.99
C CYS A 34 2.57 -13.58 -8.11
N SER A 35 3.26 -14.71 -8.17
CA SER A 35 3.03 -15.75 -9.19
C SER A 35 1.66 -16.41 -9.05
N GLU A 36 1.07 -16.35 -7.84
CA GLU A 36 -0.24 -16.93 -7.53
C GLU A 36 -1.38 -15.92 -7.56
N LEU A 37 -1.14 -14.68 -8.00
CA LEU A 37 -2.20 -13.67 -8.10
C LEU A 37 -3.18 -14.09 -9.20
N GLU A 38 -4.46 -14.19 -8.88
CA GLU A 38 -5.54 -14.45 -9.85
C GLU A 38 -6.17 -13.14 -10.31
N ASP A 39 -6.99 -13.19 -11.36
CA ASP A 39 -7.69 -12.01 -11.86
C ASP A 39 -8.98 -11.75 -11.06
N TYR A 40 -8.95 -10.71 -10.23
CA TYR A 40 -10.10 -10.23 -9.47
C TYR A 40 -10.65 -8.89 -10.00
N ASN A 41 -10.45 -8.55 -11.28
CA ASN A 41 -10.99 -7.29 -11.83
C ASN A 41 -12.52 -7.23 -11.89
N HIS A 42 -13.16 -8.40 -11.95
CA HIS A 42 -14.63 -8.53 -12.10
C HIS A 42 -15.28 -9.29 -10.94
N VAL A 43 -14.51 -9.66 -9.91
CA VAL A 43 -14.97 -10.41 -8.73
C VAL A 43 -14.44 -9.73 -7.48
N ASP A 44 -15.25 -9.67 -6.43
CA ASP A 44 -14.82 -9.10 -5.15
C ASP A 44 -13.84 -10.06 -4.44
N ILE A 45 -12.55 -9.71 -4.45
CA ILE A 45 -11.51 -10.49 -3.75
C ILE A 45 -11.77 -10.62 -2.25
N THR A 46 -12.51 -9.68 -1.64
CA THR A 46 -12.79 -9.71 -0.19
C THR A 46 -13.75 -10.83 0.21
N GLU A 47 -14.50 -11.37 -0.77
CA GLU A 47 -15.43 -12.49 -0.60
C GLU A 47 -14.84 -13.80 -1.13
N SER A 48 -13.61 -13.78 -1.67
CA SER A 48 -12.94 -15.00 -2.13
C SER A 48 -12.58 -15.91 -0.96
N GLU A 49 -12.82 -17.22 -1.10
CA GLU A 49 -12.48 -18.20 -0.06
C GLU A 49 -11.00 -18.17 0.33
N LYS A 50 -10.11 -17.92 -0.65
CA LYS A 50 -8.66 -17.81 -0.46
C LYS A 50 -8.26 -16.60 0.40
N HIS A 51 -8.97 -15.47 0.29
CA HIS A 51 -8.54 -14.21 0.90
C HIS A 51 -9.50 -13.65 1.97
N LYS A 52 -10.68 -14.25 2.17
CA LYS A 52 -11.70 -13.74 3.11
C LYS A 52 -11.18 -13.50 4.52
N THR A 53 -10.35 -14.41 5.04
CA THR A 53 -9.79 -14.29 6.41
C THR A 53 -8.88 -13.08 6.52
N LEU A 54 -7.97 -12.91 5.56
CA LEU A 54 -7.08 -11.74 5.50
C LEU A 54 -7.90 -10.45 5.40
N TYR A 55 -8.85 -10.37 4.48
CA TYR A 55 -9.65 -9.16 4.28
C TYR A 55 -10.57 -8.86 5.46
N LYS A 56 -11.06 -9.86 6.19
CA LYS A 56 -11.79 -9.65 7.45
C LYS A 56 -10.93 -8.92 8.46
N GLU A 57 -9.71 -9.39 8.70
CA GLU A 57 -8.78 -8.75 9.64
C GLU A 57 -8.35 -7.34 9.19
N LEU A 58 -8.19 -7.13 7.88
CA LEU A 58 -7.86 -5.81 7.33
C LEU A 58 -9.04 -4.83 7.36
N LYS A 59 -10.29 -5.33 7.30
CA LYS A 59 -11.51 -4.51 7.44
C LYS A 59 -11.68 -4.01 8.89
N GLU A 60 -11.12 -4.71 9.87
CA GLU A 60 -11.08 -4.27 11.29
C GLU A 60 -10.07 -3.14 11.55
N MET A 61 -9.13 -2.90 10.63
CA MET A 61 -8.18 -1.78 10.70
C MET A 61 -8.85 -0.51 10.15
N ASP A 62 -9.49 0.25 11.03
CA ASP A 62 -10.33 1.41 10.70
C ASP A 62 -9.61 2.76 10.86
N GLY A 63 -8.47 2.75 11.55
CA GLY A 63 -7.60 3.91 11.75
C GLY A 63 -6.76 4.30 10.52
N PRO A 64 -6.02 5.42 10.61
CA PRO A 64 -5.03 5.77 9.61
C PRO A 64 -3.90 4.76 9.61
N CYS A 65 -3.43 4.39 8.43
CA CYS A 65 -2.38 3.40 8.27
C CYS A 65 -1.18 3.96 7.51
N LEU A 66 0.02 3.62 7.98
CA LEU A 66 1.27 3.64 7.20
C LEU A 66 1.59 2.21 6.81
N TYR A 67 1.98 1.98 5.56
CA TYR A 67 2.30 0.63 5.09
C TYR A 67 3.42 0.66 4.07
N PHE A 68 4.11 -0.46 3.95
CA PHE A 68 5.11 -0.65 2.91
C PHE A 68 5.10 -2.06 2.36
N PHE A 69 5.59 -2.19 1.12
CA PHE A 69 5.75 -3.43 0.39
C PHE A 69 7.26 -3.71 0.31
N GLU A 70 7.69 -4.80 0.91
CA GLU A 70 9.08 -5.26 0.94
C GLU A 70 9.25 -6.48 0.03
N ILE A 71 10.22 -6.43 -0.87
CA ILE A 71 10.60 -7.53 -1.76
C ILE A 71 11.43 -8.52 -0.97
N LEU A 72 10.99 -9.76 -0.89
CA LEU A 72 11.69 -10.86 -0.23
C LEU A 72 12.47 -11.74 -1.20
N SER A 73 12.07 -11.75 -2.48
CA SER A 73 12.75 -12.51 -3.52
C SER A 73 14.06 -11.83 -3.95
N ASP A 74 14.93 -12.62 -4.57
CA ASP A 74 16.21 -12.13 -5.08
C ASP A 74 16.05 -11.71 -6.54
N ASN A 75 15.63 -10.47 -6.73
CA ASN A 75 15.46 -9.85 -8.04
C ASN A 75 16.36 -8.63 -8.13
N LEU A 76 16.91 -8.37 -9.32
CA LEU A 76 17.63 -7.14 -9.59
C LEU A 76 16.64 -5.97 -9.63
N THR A 77 17.05 -4.84 -9.05
CA THR A 77 16.28 -3.60 -9.09
C THR A 77 15.98 -3.16 -10.53
N SER A 78 16.92 -3.38 -11.46
CA SER A 78 16.73 -3.09 -12.89
C SER A 78 15.51 -3.83 -13.46
N ASP A 79 15.41 -5.13 -13.20
CA ASP A 79 14.39 -6.00 -13.79
C ASP A 79 12.99 -5.61 -13.31
N ILE A 80 12.88 -5.24 -12.02
CA ILE A 80 11.63 -4.73 -11.44
C ILE A 80 11.22 -3.44 -12.12
N ILE A 81 12.14 -2.49 -12.27
CA ILE A 81 11.86 -1.18 -12.84
C ILE A 81 11.50 -1.31 -14.33
N ASP A 82 12.18 -2.18 -15.06
CA ASP A 82 11.90 -2.43 -16.47
C ASP A 82 10.51 -3.05 -16.65
N LYS A 83 10.11 -3.99 -15.80
CA LYS A 83 8.74 -4.55 -15.84
C LYS A 83 7.65 -3.54 -15.49
N ILE A 84 7.89 -2.68 -14.51
CA ILE A 84 6.95 -1.58 -14.19
C ILE A 84 6.82 -0.64 -15.38
N LYS A 85 7.93 -0.28 -16.05
CA LYS A 85 7.93 0.60 -17.22
C LYS A 85 7.23 -0.04 -18.42
N GLU A 86 7.56 -1.30 -18.71
CA GLU A 86 6.93 -2.10 -19.77
C GLU A 86 5.41 -2.09 -19.62
N TYR A 87 4.91 -2.38 -18.41
CA TYR A 87 3.48 -2.31 -18.11
C TYR A 87 2.93 -0.89 -18.24
N SER A 88 3.63 0.13 -17.73
CA SER A 88 3.15 1.52 -17.80
C SER A 88 2.97 2.03 -19.24
N ASN A 89 3.80 1.52 -20.16
CA ASN A 89 3.77 1.86 -21.58
C ASN A 89 2.78 1.00 -22.39
N SER A 90 2.17 -0.03 -21.79
CA SER A 90 1.20 -0.88 -22.48
C SER A 90 -0.13 -0.17 -22.72
N GLU A 91 -0.84 -0.60 -23.76
CA GLU A 91 -2.19 -0.11 -24.02
C GLU A 91 -3.14 -0.48 -22.87
N ASN A 92 -3.98 0.47 -22.45
CA ASN A 92 -4.93 0.32 -21.34
C ASN A 92 -4.29 0.09 -19.96
N SER A 93 -3.01 0.41 -19.77
CA SER A 93 -2.37 0.35 -18.46
C SER A 93 -3.11 1.20 -17.42
N LYS A 94 -3.31 0.64 -16.23
CA LYS A 94 -3.81 1.40 -15.07
C LYS A 94 -2.71 2.28 -14.51
N SER A 95 -3.10 3.40 -13.93
CA SER A 95 -2.17 4.38 -13.36
C SER A 95 -1.26 3.75 -12.30
N ILE A 96 0.04 3.90 -12.49
CA ILE A 96 1.09 3.51 -11.52
C ILE A 96 1.60 4.71 -10.73
N PRO A 97 2.25 4.51 -9.56
CA PRO A 97 2.96 5.59 -8.86
C PRO A 97 4.11 6.13 -9.70
N ALA A 98 4.47 7.39 -9.46
CA ALA A 98 5.65 7.98 -10.09
C ALA A 98 6.93 7.23 -9.69
N ILE A 99 7.75 6.89 -10.68
CA ILE A 99 9.06 6.27 -10.47
C ILE A 99 10.09 7.38 -10.18
N LYS A 100 10.90 7.22 -9.14
CA LYS A 100 11.97 8.17 -8.81
C LYS A 100 13.01 8.20 -9.94
N LYS A 101 13.58 9.39 -10.18
CA LYS A 101 14.68 9.56 -11.15
C LYS A 101 15.93 8.77 -10.73
N THR A 102 16.29 8.86 -9.45
CA THR A 102 17.36 8.08 -8.83
C THR A 102 16.72 7.00 -7.99
N ILE A 103 16.92 5.75 -8.40
CA ILE A 103 16.37 4.59 -7.70
C ILE A 103 17.41 4.13 -6.69
N PRO A 104 17.10 4.18 -5.38
CA PRO A 104 18.02 3.69 -4.35
C PRO A 104 18.09 2.16 -4.40
N GLU A 105 19.21 1.61 -3.98
CA GLU A 105 19.30 0.19 -3.65
C GLU A 105 18.48 -0.07 -2.37
N SER A 106 17.35 -0.77 -2.51
CA SER A 106 16.45 -1.05 -1.41
C SER A 106 15.58 -2.27 -1.71
N LYS A 107 15.24 -3.04 -0.68
CA LYS A 107 14.19 -4.06 -0.76
C LYS A 107 12.78 -3.45 -0.62
N ILE A 108 12.64 -2.16 -0.31
CA ILE A 108 11.34 -1.51 -0.19
C ILE A 108 10.84 -1.07 -1.57
N LEU A 109 9.82 -1.75 -2.07
CA LEU A 109 9.16 -1.44 -3.35
C LEU A 109 8.29 -0.19 -3.26
N TYR A 110 7.58 -0.01 -2.14
CA TYR A 110 6.60 1.05 -2.01
C TYR A 110 6.34 1.39 -0.55
N VAL A 111 6.09 2.68 -0.28
CA VAL A 111 5.58 3.18 0.99
C VAL A 111 4.34 4.00 0.71
N GLY A 112 3.26 3.71 1.43
CA GLY A 112 1.99 4.40 1.29
C GLY A 112 1.40 4.77 2.64
N LYS A 113 0.49 5.73 2.62
CA LYS A 113 -0.36 6.08 3.75
C LYS A 113 -1.80 6.18 3.31
N VAL A 114 -2.72 5.90 4.22
CA VAL A 114 -4.15 6.04 3.97
C VAL A 114 -4.86 6.48 5.25
N LYS A 115 -5.89 7.33 5.10
CA LYS A 115 -6.67 7.78 6.25
C LYS A 115 -7.56 6.65 6.81
N ARG A 116 -8.16 5.83 5.96
CA ARG A 116 -9.08 4.75 6.34
C ARG A 116 -9.09 3.65 5.28
N HIS A 117 -9.59 2.48 5.63
CA HIS A 117 -9.85 1.38 4.68
C HIS A 117 -8.59 0.96 3.91
N PHE A 118 -7.52 0.62 4.65
CA PHE A 118 -6.30 0.09 4.04
C PHE A 118 -6.57 -1.09 3.10
N TRP A 119 -7.51 -1.97 3.44
CA TRP A 119 -7.92 -3.06 2.57
C TRP A 119 -8.30 -2.61 1.15
N GLY A 120 -8.98 -1.47 0.99
CA GLY A 120 -9.33 -0.93 -0.33
C GLY A 120 -8.10 -0.43 -1.09
N ARG A 121 -7.12 0.13 -0.39
CA ARG A 121 -5.82 0.49 -0.99
C ARG A 121 -5.03 -0.74 -1.39
N LEU A 122 -5.07 -1.82 -0.61
CA LEU A 122 -4.43 -3.09 -0.97
C LEU A 122 -4.98 -3.64 -2.29
N ILE A 123 -6.30 -3.73 -2.44
CA ILE A 123 -6.98 -4.15 -3.69
C ILE A 123 -6.46 -3.34 -4.89
N GLN A 124 -6.32 -2.03 -4.69
CA GLN A 124 -5.82 -1.14 -5.72
C GLN A 124 -4.33 -1.36 -6.06
N HIS A 125 -3.48 -1.62 -5.06
CA HIS A 125 -2.07 -1.96 -5.30
C HIS A 125 -1.91 -3.33 -5.97
N LEU A 126 -2.79 -4.28 -5.68
CA LEU A 126 -2.82 -5.57 -6.35
C LEU A 126 -3.26 -5.47 -7.83
N GLY A 127 -4.03 -4.43 -8.16
CA GLY A 127 -4.46 -4.14 -9.53
C GLY A 127 -5.93 -4.46 -9.82
N PHE A 128 -6.70 -4.79 -8.79
CA PHE A 128 -8.09 -5.27 -8.92
C PHE A 128 -9.13 -4.16 -8.81
N TYR A 129 -8.71 -2.91 -8.65
CA TYR A 129 -9.65 -1.79 -8.63
C TYR A 129 -10.10 -1.43 -10.05
N LYS A 130 -11.42 -1.33 -10.25
CA LYS A 130 -12.05 -1.06 -11.55
C LYS A 130 -11.74 0.31 -12.17
N VAL A 131 -11.26 1.28 -11.39
CA VAL A 131 -11.00 2.63 -11.87
C VAL A 131 -9.54 2.77 -12.27
N ASN A 132 -9.29 3.10 -13.53
CA ASN A 132 -7.94 3.15 -14.11
C ASN A 132 -7.12 4.40 -13.69
N ARG A 133 -7.78 5.45 -13.20
CA ARG A 133 -7.14 6.73 -12.84
C ARG A 133 -6.46 6.71 -11.47
N THR A 134 -6.84 5.78 -10.58
CA THR A 134 -6.32 5.78 -9.22
C THR A 134 -4.97 5.06 -9.18
N GLN A 135 -3.92 5.74 -8.72
CA GLN A 135 -2.56 5.19 -8.68
C GLN A 135 -2.38 4.06 -7.65
N GLY A 136 -1.97 2.90 -8.12
CA GLY A 136 -1.61 1.72 -7.34
C GLY A 136 -0.48 0.96 -8.02
N LEU A 137 0.19 0.04 -7.33
CA LEU A 137 1.33 -0.70 -7.88
C LEU A 137 0.94 -1.59 -9.08
N GLN A 138 -0.33 -1.98 -9.18
CA GLN A 138 -0.84 -2.85 -10.25
C GLN A 138 -0.11 -4.21 -10.33
N LEU A 139 0.25 -4.80 -9.18
CA LEU A 139 1.14 -5.97 -9.07
C LEU A 139 0.73 -7.11 -10.01
N PHE A 140 -0.55 -7.48 -10.05
CA PHE A 140 -1.08 -8.56 -10.88
C PHE A 140 -0.59 -8.51 -12.34
N TYR A 141 -0.40 -7.32 -12.91
CA TYR A 141 -0.11 -7.15 -14.33
C TYR A 141 1.36 -7.33 -14.71
N TRP A 142 2.31 -7.15 -13.78
CA TRP A 142 3.74 -7.14 -14.13
C TRP A 142 4.62 -7.98 -13.21
N SER A 143 4.19 -8.27 -11.98
CA SER A 143 5.06 -8.90 -10.98
C SER A 143 5.16 -10.43 -11.10
N LYS A 144 4.19 -11.07 -11.78
CA LYS A 144 4.13 -12.53 -11.98
C LYS A 144 5.36 -13.10 -12.65
N GLN A 145 5.81 -12.48 -13.75
CA GLN A 145 6.94 -12.95 -14.55
C GLN A 145 8.27 -12.91 -13.79
N LEU A 146 8.35 -12.07 -12.75
CA LEU A 146 9.52 -11.95 -11.88
C LEU A 146 9.49 -12.91 -10.69
N ASN A 147 8.40 -13.67 -10.52
CA ASN A 147 8.13 -14.47 -9.32
C ASN A 147 8.34 -13.69 -8.02
N LEU A 148 7.86 -12.45 -8.00
CA LEU A 148 8.07 -11.56 -6.85
C LEU A 148 7.35 -12.08 -5.61
N ASN A 149 8.11 -12.23 -4.52
CA ASN A 149 7.56 -12.49 -3.20
C ASN A 149 7.61 -11.21 -2.38
N ILE A 150 6.47 -10.79 -1.87
CA ILE A 150 6.33 -9.50 -1.17
C ILE A 150 5.82 -9.73 0.25
N LYS A 151 6.46 -9.09 1.23
CA LYS A 151 5.88 -8.86 2.56
C LYS A 151 5.22 -7.49 2.58
N VAL A 152 4.01 -7.42 3.12
CA VAL A 152 3.34 -6.16 3.40
C VAL A 152 3.26 -5.99 4.90
N THR A 153 3.83 -4.88 5.40
CA THR A 153 3.75 -4.49 6.81
C THR A 153 2.88 -3.24 6.91
N VAL A 154 1.88 -3.27 7.78
CA VAL A 154 0.89 -2.21 8.00
C VAL A 154 0.89 -1.81 9.46
N PHE A 155 1.08 -0.52 9.72
CA PHE A 155 0.95 0.12 11.02
C PHE A 155 -0.34 0.91 11.02
N GLU A 156 -1.31 0.51 11.83
CA GLU A 156 -2.50 1.30 12.14
C GLU A 156 -2.22 2.19 13.34
N PHE A 157 -2.62 3.45 13.26
CA PHE A 157 -2.52 4.41 14.37
C PHE A 157 -3.90 4.77 14.92
N GLU A 158 -3.91 5.52 16.01
CA GLU A 158 -5.15 6.00 16.60
C GLU A 158 -5.88 7.01 15.67
N PRO A 159 -7.23 7.04 15.66
CA PRO A 159 -8.01 7.94 14.80
C PRO A 159 -7.71 9.43 14.99
N GLU A 160 -7.18 9.81 16.14
CA GLU A 160 -6.76 11.18 16.45
C GLU A 160 -5.68 11.71 15.48
N MET A 161 -4.89 10.83 14.85
CA MET A 161 -3.91 11.19 13.83
C MET A 161 -4.57 11.73 12.54
N ILE A 162 -5.90 11.60 12.38
CA ILE A 162 -6.64 12.14 11.23
C ILE A 162 -7.27 13.52 11.55
N LYS A 163 -7.30 13.99 12.81
CA LYS A 163 -8.08 15.17 13.23
C LYS A 163 -7.59 16.49 12.59
N HIS A 164 -7.95 16.69 11.34
CA HIS A 164 -7.88 17.94 10.61
C HIS A 164 -9.18 18.03 9.78
N LYS A 165 -10.10 18.89 10.22
CA LYS A 165 -11.13 19.48 9.37
C LYS A 165 -10.70 20.89 9.05
#